data_AF-A0A8T4CCQ3-F1
#
_entry.id   AF-A0A8T4CCQ3-F1
#
_cell.length_a   1.000
_cell.length_b   1.000
_cell.length_c   1.000
_cell.angle_alpha   90.00
_cell.angle_beta   90.00
_cell.angle_gamma   90.00
#
_symmetry.space_group_name_H-M   'P 1'
#
loop_
_entity.id
_entity.type
_entity.pdbx_description
1 polymer ?
#
loop_
_entity_poly.entity_id
_entity_poly.type
_entity_poly.pdbx_seq_one_letter_code
_entity_poly.pdbx_strand_id
1 'polypeptide(L)'
;MARKIKSGIFGLNALLDGGINEHSVSVVVGSSGAGKTICATQFLHWGLQAGQEGIYITLDESPEQILSEAAEMGWEDIRDYVRQERLV
;
A
#
# COMPACT_ATOMS: atom_id res chain seq x y z
N MET A 1 -13.91 0.58 20.96
CA MET A 1 -12.84 -0.15 20.24
C MET A 1 -12.40 0.69 19.06
N ALA A 2 -11.12 0.66 18.70
CA ALA A 2 -10.61 1.42 17.54
C ALA A 2 -11.23 0.88 16.24
N ARG A 3 -11.59 1.78 15.31
CA ARG A 3 -12.05 1.39 13.98
C ARG A 3 -10.93 0.70 13.21
N LYS A 4 -11.28 -0.32 12.44
CA LYS A 4 -10.34 -1.14 11.66
C LYS A 4 -10.40 -0.78 10.18
N ILE A 5 -9.23 -0.65 9.55
CA ILE A 5 -9.06 -0.47 8.11
C ILE A 5 -8.59 -1.78 7.50
N LYS A 6 -9.20 -2.19 6.39
CA LYS A 6 -8.79 -3.39 5.65
C LYS A 6 -7.42 -3.16 5.00
N SER A 7 -6.54 -4.13 5.13
CA SER A 7 -5.18 -4.03 4.58
C SER A 7 -5.10 -4.24 3.06
N GLY A 8 -6.16 -4.71 2.41
CA GLY A 8 -6.12 -5.19 1.03
C GLY A 8 -5.34 -6.50 0.81
N ILE A 9 -4.71 -7.05 1.85
CA ILE A 9 -3.88 -8.25 1.77
C ILE A 9 -4.69 -9.47 2.25
N PHE A 10 -4.79 -10.47 1.39
CA PHE A 10 -5.49 -11.72 1.70
C PHE A 10 -4.89 -12.39 2.94
N GLY A 11 -5.76 -12.87 3.85
CA GLY A 11 -5.35 -13.51 5.11
C GLY A 11 -4.91 -12.56 6.22
N LEU A 12 -4.27 -11.42 5.90
CA LEU A 12 -3.69 -10.53 6.91
C LEU A 12 -4.73 -9.90 7.85
N ASN A 13 -5.90 -9.52 7.32
CA ASN A 13 -6.96 -8.93 8.15
C ASN A 13 -7.41 -9.84 9.30
N ALA A 14 -7.46 -11.16 9.08
CA ALA A 14 -7.84 -12.11 10.13
C ALA A 14 -6.76 -12.21 11.22
N LEU A 15 -5.49 -12.12 10.83
CA LEU A 15 -4.35 -12.09 11.76
C LEU A 15 -4.31 -10.82 12.61
N LEU A 16 -4.88 -9.71 12.11
CA LEU A 16 -4.90 -8.40 12.76
C LEU A 16 -6.24 -8.05 13.42
N ASP A 17 -7.05 -9.05 13.76
CA ASP A 17 -8.37 -8.86 14.39
C ASP A 17 -9.26 -7.90 13.57
N GLY A 18 -9.38 -8.18 12.28
CA GLY A 18 -10.23 -7.46 11.34
C GLY A 18 -9.52 -6.37 10.52
N GLY A 19 -8.29 -5.99 10.85
CA GLY A 19 -7.47 -5.07 10.05
C GLY A 19 -6.52 -4.18 10.87
N ILE A 20 -5.98 -3.16 10.23
CA ILE A 20 -5.09 -2.16 10.85
C ILE A 20 -5.93 -1.17 11.66
N ASN A 21 -5.44 -0.69 12.80
CA ASN A 21 -6.14 0.33 13.58
C ASN A 21 -6.15 1.66 12.81
N GLU A 22 -7.33 2.28 12.66
CA GLU A 22 -7.44 3.64 12.13
C GLU A 22 -6.72 4.64 13.05
N HIS A 23 -6.17 5.71 12.47
CA HIS A 23 -5.37 6.72 13.18
C HIS A 23 -4.19 6.14 13.96
N SER A 24 -3.49 5.15 13.38
CA SER A 24 -2.30 4.55 13.97
C SER A 24 -1.12 4.57 13.01
N VAL A 25 0.08 4.38 13.56
CA VAL A 25 1.31 4.12 12.80
C VAL A 25 1.56 2.62 12.85
N SER A 26 1.70 2.01 11.67
CA SER A 26 2.05 0.60 11.52
C SER A 26 3.43 0.46 10.90
N VAL A 27 4.21 -0.52 11.35
CA VAL A 27 5.57 -0.78 10.85
C VAL A 27 5.63 -2.21 10.33
N VAL A 28 6.14 -2.38 9.11
CA VAL A 28 6.41 -3.68 8.50
C VAL A 28 7.91 -3.94 8.56
N VAL A 29 8.33 -4.99 9.27
CA VAL A 29 9.75 -5.32 9.50
C VAL A 29 10.10 -6.67 8.89
N GLY A 30 11.25 -6.76 8.25
CA GLY A 30 11.75 -7.99 7.64
C GLY A 30 13.05 -7.78 6.85
N SER A 31 13.77 -8.87 6.57
CA SER A 31 15.00 -8.86 5.76
C SER A 31 14.77 -8.34 4.34
N SER A 32 15.85 -8.05 3.61
CA SER A 32 15.74 -7.78 2.16
C SER A 32 15.05 -8.94 1.45
N GLY A 33 14.21 -8.63 0.47
CA GLY A 33 13.39 -9.62 -0.25
C GLY A 33 12.18 -10.17 0.51
N ALA A 34 11.94 -9.79 1.77
CA ALA A 34 10.78 -10.27 2.54
C ALA A 34 9.41 -9.72 2.09
N GLY A 35 9.37 -8.91 1.02
CA GLY A 35 8.12 -8.35 0.48
C GLY A 35 7.57 -7.12 1.20
N LYS A 36 8.42 -6.33 1.88
CA LYS A 36 8.01 -5.10 2.56
C LYS A 36 7.42 -4.06 1.59
N THR A 37 8.12 -3.79 0.48
CA THR A 37 7.66 -2.90 -0.59
C THR A 37 6.33 -3.39 -1.16
N ILE A 38 6.24 -4.69 -1.49
CA ILE A 38 5.00 -5.34 -1.96
C ILE A 38 3.85 -5.12 -0.98
N CYS A 39 4.09 -5.33 0.33
CA CYS A 39 3.08 -5.12 1.36
C CYS A 39 2.61 -3.66 1.44
N ALA A 40 3.53 -2.69 1.34
CA ALA A 40 3.22 -1.27 1.36
C ALA A 40 2.42 -0.85 0.12
N THR A 41 2.87 -1.27 -1.07
CA THR A 41 2.22 -0.94 -2.34
C THR A 41 0.84 -1.57 -2.45
N GLN A 42 0.65 -2.83 -2.03
CA GLN A 42 -0.67 -3.47 -1.99
C GLN A 42 -1.64 -2.74 -1.05
N PHE A 43 -1.17 -2.30 0.11
CA PHE A 43 -1.99 -1.53 1.06
C PHE A 43 -2.41 -0.18 0.47
N LEU A 44 -1.46 0.54 -0.13
CA LEU A 44 -1.69 1.81 -0.81
C LEU A 44 -2.70 1.65 -1.95
N HIS A 45 -2.46 0.70 -2.85
CA HIS A 45 -3.32 0.42 -3.99
C HIS A 45 -4.75 0.08 -3.57
N TRP A 46 -4.91 -0.74 -2.52
CA TRP A 46 -6.23 -1.03 -1.96
C TRP A 46 -6.96 0.23 -1.47
N GLY A 47 -6.25 1.16 -0.81
CA GLY A 47 -6.81 2.44 -0.40
C GLY A 47 -7.27 3.28 -1.61
N LEU A 48 -6.45 3.33 -2.66
CA LEU A 48 -6.76 4.04 -3.91
C LEU A 48 -8.00 3.44 -4.59
N GLN A 49 -8.11 2.12 -4.66
CA GLN A 49 -9.31 1.44 -5.20
C GLN A 49 -10.56 1.71 -4.36
N ALA A 50 -10.40 1.86 -3.04
CA ALA A 50 -11.48 2.21 -2.12
C ALA A 50 -11.87 3.70 -2.17
N GLY A 51 -11.33 4.48 -3.10
CA GLY A 51 -11.64 5.91 -3.25
C GLY A 51 -10.83 6.84 -2.35
N GLN A 52 -9.81 6.33 -1.65
CA GLN A 52 -8.93 7.14 -0.81
C GLN A 52 -7.81 7.78 -1.64
N GLU A 53 -7.13 8.75 -1.04
CA GLU A 53 -5.89 9.35 -1.54
C GLU A 53 -4.70 8.77 -0.76
N GLY A 54 -3.51 8.79 -1.35
CA GLY A 54 -2.31 8.24 -0.73
C GLY A 54 -1.03 8.97 -1.11
N ILE A 55 -0.03 8.82 -0.25
CA ILE A 55 1.33 9.33 -0.49
C ILE A 55 2.29 8.17 -0.33
N TYR A 56 3.20 7.99 -1.29
CA TYR A 56 4.27 7.01 -1.21
C TYR A 56 5.64 7.71 -1.09
N ILE A 57 6.23 7.66 0.10
CA ILE A 57 7.56 8.23 0.34
C ILE A 57 8.60 7.13 0.28
N THR A 58 9.58 7.28 -0.61
CA THR A 58 10.71 6.37 -0.78
C THR A 58 12.03 7.10 -0.63
N LEU A 59 13.06 6.39 -0.16
CA LEU A 59 14.41 6.91 0.04
C LEU A 59 15.45 6.24 -0.87
N ASP A 60 15.20 5.02 -1.31
CA ASP A 60 16.17 4.18 -2.02
C ASP A 60 15.86 4.06 -3.53
N GLU A 61 14.59 4.18 -3.92
CA GLU A 61 14.11 3.94 -5.28
C GLU A 61 13.48 5.22 -5.86
N SER A 62 13.62 5.43 -7.17
CA SER A 62 12.94 6.56 -7.83
C SER A 62 11.44 6.31 -7.96
N PRO A 63 10.60 7.36 -8.02
CA PRO A 63 9.15 7.19 -8.22
C PRO A 63 8.78 6.35 -9.44
N GLU A 64 9.50 6.49 -10.56
CA GLU A 64 9.23 5.72 -11.77
C GLU A 64 9.53 4.22 -11.60
N GLN A 65 10.55 3.87 -10.80
CA GLN A 65 10.83 2.47 -10.48
C GLN A 65 9.68 1.85 -9.67
N ILE A 66 9.23 2.55 -8.61
CA ILE A 66 8.09 2.10 -7.80
C ILE A 66 6.85 1.90 -8.66
N LEU A 67 6.53 2.86 -9.55
CA LEU A 67 5.35 2.78 -10.42
C LEU A 67 5.47 1.66 -11.47
N SER A 68 6.68 1.39 -11.96
CA SER A 68 6.94 0.30 -12.90
C SER A 68 6.79 -1.07 -12.23
N GLU A 69 7.45 -1.26 -11.09
CA GLU A 69 7.34 -2.49 -10.30
C GLU A 69 5.90 -2.73 -9.85
N ALA A 70 5.18 -1.68 -9.46
CA ALA A 70 3.78 -1.78 -9.10
C ALA A 70 2.92 -2.30 -10.26
N ALA A 71 3.15 -1.80 -11.48
CA ALA A 71 2.44 -2.28 -12.66
C ALA A 71 2.82 -3.74 -13.00
N GLU A 72 4.09 -4.13 -12.87
CA GLU A 72 4.55 -5.52 -13.06
C GLU A 72 3.92 -6.49 -12.05
N MET A 73 3.57 -6.02 -10.85
CA MET A 73 2.85 -6.78 -9.83
C MET A 73 1.33 -6.89 -10.08
N GLY A 74 0.83 -6.26 -11.15
CA GLY A 74 -0.58 -6.30 -11.55
C GLY A 74 -1.41 -5.10 -11.12
N TRP A 75 -0.81 -4.07 -10.54
CA TRP A 75 -1.48 -2.79 -10.23
C TRP A 75 -1.34 -1.81 -11.42
N GLU A 76 -1.86 -2.21 -12.58
CA GLU A 76 -1.67 -1.51 -13.85
C GLU A 76 -2.22 -0.06 -13.86
N ASP A 77 -3.26 0.19 -13.05
CA ASP A 77 -3.93 1.47 -12.88
C ASP A 77 -3.17 2.43 -11.93
N ILE A 78 -2.03 2.02 -11.36
CA ILE A 78 -1.30 2.84 -10.38
C ILE A 78 -0.95 4.24 -10.91
N ARG A 79 -0.61 4.34 -12.20
CA ARG A 79 -0.28 5.60 -12.87
C ARG A 79 -1.49 6.50 -13.10
N ASP A 80 -2.70 5.93 -13.16
CA ASP A 80 -3.93 6.72 -13.25
C ASP A 80 -4.15 7.53 -11.98
N TYR A 81 -3.86 6.97 -10.81
CA TYR A 81 -4.00 7.70 -9.55
C TYR A 81 -3.02 8.87 -9.44
N VAL A 82 -1.82 8.75 -10.02
CA VAL A 82 -0.88 9.89 -10.11
C VAL A 82 -1.44 10.98 -11.03
N ARG A 83 -1.94 10.60 -12.21
CA ARG A 83 -2.57 11.55 -13.15
C ARG A 83 -3.80 12.27 -12.57
N GLN A 84 -4.52 11.58 -11.70
CA GLN A 84 -5.69 12.11 -11.00
C GLN A 84 -5.32 12.91 -9.73
N GLU A 85 -4.03 13.05 -9.42
CA GLU A 85 -3.52 13.70 -8.20
C GLU A 85 -4.00 13.02 -6.90
N ARG A 86 -4.39 11.73 -6.99
CA ARG A 86 -4.82 10.91 -5.85
C ARG A 86 -3.68 10.10 -5.23
N LEU A 87 -2.57 9.97 -5.95
CA LEU A 87 -1.32 9.40 -5.47
C LEU A 87 -0.20 10.40 -5.71
N VAL A 88 0.55 10.70 -4.65
CA VAL A 88 1.76 11.53 -4.67
C VAL A 88 2.99 10.69 -4.34
#